data_AF-D0NGG8-F1
#
_entry.id   AF-D0NGG8-F1
#
_cell.length_a   1.000
_cell.length_b   1.000
_cell.length_c   1.000
_cell.angle_alpha   90.00
_cell.angle_beta   90.00
_cell.angle_gamma   90.00
#
_symmetry.space_group_name_H-M   'P 1'
#
loop_
_entity.id
_entity.type
_entity.pdbx_description
1 polymer ?
#
loop_
_entity_poly.entity_id
_entity_poly.type
_entity_poly.pdbx_seq_one_letter_code
_entity_poly.pdbx_strand_id
1 'polypeptide(L)'
;MPTLTTARVVFLAQPRVNALLHVQQLVSQFIDVSPSWSLPCAAERGFVHLVRRWLTTLNTSNLNEIAEIRAAVRNAAANGYLTIIEILLSHYPQAVIDETLVLRAASNGHADVLRWLRPRLLKVLPCYEEYNFYSQKSVAAAAENGHLTVVQWLLDAQDAGVLTETHLHQAAARGGHLEVVKWLRTNLAEDIESQGLDEAAAGGFLDVVEFLHTEWEEAKLESNRVSCPATSKAMNGAASNGHVETVKWLHEYRDEGCTMDAMNKAAWNGHLAAVIWLNDNRTEGCTQQAMNMAAKGGHLDVVQFLHENRTEGCTYNAMDWAAQENHLEIVQWLHANRCEGCSRLTMNEVAKRGHFEMLKWLHDNRTEGCTVAAMNAAATHGHLDIVQFLHSNRSEGCTTAAMDGAAENNHLDIVQWLHHNRSEGYGAAARGDFVVLEWLRLECRQDIEEWPIDAGRTAVTSDRVEVLHWLLKHFAAPKPHRKVLYDLAQNFLLNRAHIMAYLDGYWTVEA
;
A
#
# COMPACT_ATOMS: atom_id res chain seq x y z
N MET A 1 -14.52 47.69 -23.24
CA MET A 1 -13.19 47.38 -22.66
C MET A 1 -12.92 45.91 -22.93
N PRO A 2 -11.77 45.52 -23.50
CA PRO A 2 -11.49 44.13 -23.78
C PRO A 2 -11.31 43.37 -22.46
N THR A 3 -12.11 42.32 -22.29
CA THR A 3 -12.02 41.37 -21.18
C THR A 3 -10.69 40.65 -21.26
N LEU A 4 -9.79 40.93 -20.30
CA LEU A 4 -8.50 40.25 -20.18
C LEU A 4 -8.76 38.80 -19.79
N THR A 5 -8.55 37.86 -20.72
CA THR A 5 -9.01 36.47 -20.63
C THR A 5 -8.17 35.57 -19.72
N THR A 6 -7.08 36.05 -19.11
CA THR A 6 -6.30 35.26 -18.13
C THR A 6 -5.57 36.14 -17.10
N ALA A 7 -5.37 35.61 -15.88
CA ALA A 7 -4.63 36.23 -14.76
C ALA A 7 -3.28 36.78 -15.21
N ARG A 8 -2.62 36.02 -16.10
CA ARG A 8 -1.29 36.27 -16.62
C ARG A 8 -1.18 37.61 -17.33
N VAL A 9 -2.20 38.03 -18.08
CA VAL A 9 -2.20 39.32 -18.78
C VAL A 9 -2.35 40.49 -17.80
N VAL A 10 -3.17 40.31 -16.76
CA VAL A 10 -3.34 41.31 -15.69
C VAL A 10 -2.05 41.48 -14.89
N PHE A 11 -1.34 40.39 -14.59
CA PHE A 11 -0.08 40.45 -13.87
C PHE A 11 1.04 41.11 -14.65
N LEU A 12 1.16 40.83 -15.95
CA LEU A 12 2.15 41.49 -16.80
C LEU A 12 1.92 43.01 -16.89
N ALA A 13 0.68 43.49 -16.76
CA ALA A 13 0.35 44.90 -16.73
C ALA A 13 0.61 45.59 -15.36
N GLN A 14 0.89 44.81 -14.30
CA GLN A 14 1.06 45.28 -12.92
C GLN A 14 2.36 44.72 -12.31
N PRO A 15 3.53 45.33 -12.59
CA PRO A 15 4.85 44.77 -12.21
C PRO A 15 5.04 44.48 -10.72
N ARG A 16 4.39 45.26 -9.85
CA ARG A 16 4.42 45.07 -8.39
C ARG A 16 3.73 43.78 -7.94
N VAL A 17 2.62 43.41 -8.59
CA VAL A 17 1.90 42.16 -8.32
C VAL A 17 2.54 41.00 -9.05
N ASN A 18 3.15 41.26 -10.23
CA ASN A 18 3.88 40.26 -11.00
C ASN A 18 5.07 39.64 -10.25
N ALA A 19 5.71 40.42 -9.36
CA ALA A 19 6.82 39.97 -8.55
C ALA A 19 6.42 38.99 -7.43
N LEU A 20 5.13 38.85 -7.14
CA LEU A 20 4.61 38.01 -6.06
C LEU A 20 4.08 36.68 -6.62
N LEU A 21 4.99 35.71 -6.83
CA LEU A 21 4.65 34.42 -7.46
C LEU A 21 3.52 33.65 -6.74
N HIS A 22 3.48 33.70 -5.41
CA HIS A 22 2.41 33.09 -4.62
C HIS A 22 1.04 33.75 -4.87
N VAL A 23 1.01 35.08 -5.04
CA VAL A 23 -0.22 35.82 -5.40
C VAL A 23 -0.66 35.44 -6.81
N GLN A 24 0.29 35.29 -7.73
CA GLN A 24 -0.02 34.83 -9.08
C GLN A 24 -0.66 33.45 -9.09
N GLN A 25 -0.08 32.51 -8.35
CA GLN A 25 -0.59 31.15 -8.24
C GLN A 25 -1.99 31.12 -7.61
N LEU A 26 -2.21 31.88 -6.52
CA LEU A 26 -3.51 31.99 -5.87
C LEU A 26 -4.58 32.56 -6.80
N VAL A 27 -4.29 33.66 -7.51
CA VAL A 27 -5.25 34.25 -8.44
C VAL A 27 -5.45 33.36 -9.66
N SER A 28 -4.40 32.75 -10.22
CA SER A 28 -4.53 31.81 -11.33
C SER A 28 -5.43 30.63 -10.96
N GLN A 29 -5.31 30.07 -9.75
CA GLN A 29 -6.23 29.07 -9.22
C GLN A 29 -7.64 29.66 -8.99
N PHE A 30 -7.73 30.94 -8.58
CA PHE A 30 -9.00 31.63 -8.38
C PHE A 30 -9.79 31.87 -9.67
N ILE A 31 -9.12 32.12 -10.80
CA ILE A 31 -9.76 32.33 -12.11
C ILE A 31 -9.57 31.16 -13.08
N ASP A 32 -9.14 29.99 -12.58
CA ASP A 32 -8.89 28.81 -13.40
C ASP A 32 -10.19 28.24 -13.99
N VAL A 33 -10.47 28.53 -15.25
CA VAL A 33 -11.61 28.02 -16.02
C VAL A 33 -11.39 26.64 -16.64
N SER A 34 -10.26 25.98 -16.33
CA SER A 34 -9.95 24.65 -16.86
C SER A 34 -10.99 23.60 -16.41
N PRO A 35 -11.38 22.67 -17.31
CA PRO A 35 -12.19 21.51 -16.95
C PRO A 35 -11.44 20.48 -16.08
N SER A 36 -10.15 20.69 -15.81
CA SER A 36 -9.33 19.78 -14.99
C SER A 36 -9.72 19.75 -13.51
N TRP A 37 -10.44 20.76 -13.02
CA TRP A 37 -10.90 20.79 -11.64
C TRP A 37 -12.20 20.03 -11.49
N SER A 38 -12.23 18.95 -10.72
CA SER A 38 -13.48 18.29 -10.32
C SER A 38 -14.07 18.92 -9.04
N LEU A 39 -15.39 18.76 -8.83
CA LEU A 39 -16.06 19.26 -7.63
C LEU A 39 -15.42 18.73 -6.32
N PRO A 40 -15.10 17.42 -6.18
CA PRO A 40 -14.42 16.91 -4.98
C PRO A 40 -13.05 17.53 -4.72
N CYS A 41 -12.28 17.80 -5.78
CA CYS A 41 -10.93 18.33 -5.71
C CYS A 41 -10.93 19.82 -5.32
N ALA A 42 -11.93 20.57 -5.80
CA ALA A 42 -12.18 21.95 -5.38
C ALA A 42 -12.62 22.04 -3.92
N ALA A 43 -13.50 21.13 -3.48
CA ALA A 43 -13.98 21.05 -2.10
C ALA A 43 -12.88 20.64 -1.11
N GLU A 44 -12.00 19.71 -1.50
CA GLU A 44 -10.82 19.31 -0.73
C GLU A 44 -9.84 20.47 -0.46
N ARG A 45 -9.76 21.44 -1.37
CA ARG A 45 -8.84 22.60 -1.26
C ARG A 45 -9.49 23.88 -0.75
N GLY A 46 -10.79 23.86 -0.44
CA GLY A 46 -11.47 25.04 0.10
C GLY A 46 -11.82 26.11 -0.96
N PHE A 47 -11.81 25.77 -2.26
CA PHE A 47 -12.07 26.74 -3.33
C PHE A 47 -13.56 26.98 -3.57
N VAL A 48 -14.15 27.84 -2.73
CA VAL A 48 -15.57 28.21 -2.76
C VAL A 48 -16.05 28.68 -4.13
N HIS A 49 -15.25 29.46 -4.87
CA HIS A 49 -15.62 29.99 -6.18
C HIS A 49 -15.70 28.88 -7.24
N LEU A 50 -14.79 27.90 -7.22
CA LEU A 50 -14.82 26.74 -8.12
C LEU A 50 -16.02 25.87 -7.81
N VAL A 51 -16.32 25.63 -6.52
CA VAL A 51 -17.52 24.92 -6.09
C VAL A 51 -18.77 25.62 -6.65
N ARG A 52 -18.91 26.93 -6.45
CA ARG A 52 -20.04 27.71 -6.97
C ARG A 52 -20.16 27.63 -8.49
N ARG A 53 -19.04 27.68 -9.21
CA ARG A 53 -19.04 27.53 -10.67
C ARG A 53 -19.54 26.15 -11.07
N TRP A 54 -19.03 25.09 -10.45
CA TRP A 54 -19.47 23.72 -10.72
C TRP A 54 -20.97 23.53 -10.45
N LEU A 55 -21.52 24.18 -9.42
CA LEU A 55 -22.96 24.13 -9.17
C LEU A 55 -23.81 24.76 -10.28
N THR A 56 -23.26 25.65 -11.10
CA THR A 56 -23.98 26.19 -12.27
C THR A 56 -24.03 25.23 -13.45
N THR A 57 -23.18 24.20 -13.47
CA THR A 57 -23.03 23.26 -14.59
C THR A 57 -23.63 21.88 -14.33
N LEU A 58 -23.97 21.55 -13.09
CA LEU A 58 -24.46 20.23 -12.69
C LEU A 58 -25.95 20.04 -13.03
N ASN A 59 -26.30 18.84 -13.51
CA ASN A 59 -27.65 18.36 -13.75
C ASN A 59 -28.03 17.27 -12.73
N THR A 60 -28.95 17.62 -11.83
CA THR A 60 -29.41 16.83 -10.68
C THR A 60 -29.99 15.45 -11.01
N SER A 61 -30.25 15.16 -12.28
CA SER A 61 -30.85 13.90 -12.76
C SER A 61 -29.83 12.75 -12.92
N ASN A 62 -28.53 13.06 -12.83
CA ASN A 62 -27.44 12.11 -13.10
C ASN A 62 -26.89 11.49 -11.80
N LEU A 63 -26.97 10.16 -11.68
CA LEU A 63 -26.49 9.42 -10.50
C LEU A 63 -24.99 9.59 -10.24
N ASN A 64 -24.18 9.78 -11.29
CA ASN A 64 -22.73 10.00 -11.17
C ASN A 64 -22.42 11.36 -10.51
N GLU A 65 -23.23 12.38 -10.81
CA GLU A 65 -23.06 13.72 -10.24
C GLU A 65 -23.42 13.74 -8.74
N ILE A 66 -24.35 12.90 -8.29
CA ILE A 66 -24.65 12.71 -6.86
C ILE A 66 -23.47 12.08 -6.11
N ALA A 67 -22.72 11.17 -6.74
CA ALA A 67 -21.52 10.58 -6.16
C ALA A 67 -20.39 11.62 -6.00
N GLU A 68 -20.19 12.48 -7.00
CA GLU A 68 -19.23 13.60 -6.91
C GLU A 68 -19.60 14.60 -5.82
N ILE A 69 -20.89 14.96 -5.71
CA ILE A 69 -21.35 15.86 -4.64
C ILE A 69 -21.10 15.24 -3.26
N ARG A 70 -21.40 13.95 -3.06
CA ARG A 70 -21.08 13.25 -1.80
C ARG A 70 -19.59 13.28 -1.48
N ALA A 71 -18.73 12.97 -2.45
CA ALA A 71 -17.29 13.03 -2.27
C ALA A 71 -16.82 14.44 -1.91
N ALA A 72 -17.38 15.47 -2.54
CA ALA A 72 -17.08 16.87 -2.25
C ALA A 72 -17.48 17.29 -0.84
N VAL A 73 -18.69 16.93 -0.37
CA VAL A 73 -19.12 17.22 1.00
C VAL A 73 -18.24 16.49 2.01
N ARG A 74 -17.91 15.21 1.79
CA ARG A 74 -17.00 14.44 2.65
C ARG A 74 -15.58 15.01 2.71
N ASN A 75 -15.06 15.52 1.59
CA ASN A 75 -13.75 16.19 1.55
C ASN A 75 -13.78 17.54 2.26
N ALA A 76 -14.84 18.33 2.06
CA ALA A 76 -15.03 19.59 2.78
C ALA A 76 -15.15 19.38 4.29
N ALA A 77 -15.86 18.33 4.72
CA ALA A 77 -16.00 17.95 6.13
C ALA A 77 -14.68 17.49 6.74
N ALA A 78 -13.85 16.74 6.02
CA ALA A 78 -12.51 16.34 6.48
C ALA A 78 -11.57 17.55 6.70
N ASN A 79 -11.80 18.66 6.01
CA ASN A 79 -10.96 19.86 6.07
C ASN A 79 -11.61 21.05 6.79
N GLY A 80 -12.80 20.87 7.37
CA GLY A 80 -13.48 21.93 8.13
C GLY A 80 -14.06 23.07 7.29
N TYR A 81 -14.26 22.88 5.98
CA TYR A 81 -14.78 23.94 5.09
C TYR A 81 -16.29 24.08 5.19
N LEU A 82 -16.77 24.61 6.31
CA LEU A 82 -18.19 24.78 6.61
C LEU A 82 -18.95 25.53 5.51
N THR A 83 -18.38 26.59 4.95
CA THR A 83 -19.01 27.38 3.86
C THR A 83 -19.27 26.54 2.61
N ILE A 84 -18.39 25.58 2.29
CA ILE A 84 -18.58 24.70 1.14
C ILE A 84 -19.70 23.69 1.44
N ILE A 85 -19.73 23.15 2.65
CA ILE A 85 -20.79 22.25 3.12
C ILE A 85 -22.15 22.96 3.06
N GLU A 86 -22.22 24.21 3.52
CA GLU A 86 -23.41 25.06 3.45
C GLU A 86 -23.92 25.23 2.01
N ILE A 87 -23.02 25.60 1.10
CA ILE A 87 -23.34 25.84 -0.32
C ILE A 87 -23.84 24.55 -0.99
N LEU A 88 -23.19 23.41 -0.73
CA LEU A 88 -23.56 22.13 -1.32
C LEU A 88 -24.91 21.64 -0.80
N LEU A 89 -25.14 21.72 0.52
CA LEU A 89 -26.41 21.31 1.14
C LEU A 89 -27.58 22.25 0.79
N SER A 90 -27.34 23.54 0.54
CA SER A 90 -28.42 24.46 0.15
C SER A 90 -28.97 24.18 -1.25
N HIS A 91 -28.11 23.72 -2.17
CA HIS A 91 -28.50 23.40 -3.54
C HIS A 91 -28.95 21.94 -3.68
N TYR A 92 -28.38 21.05 -2.87
CA TYR A 92 -28.64 19.62 -2.90
C TYR A 92 -28.91 19.13 -1.47
N PRO A 93 -30.10 19.41 -0.90
CA PRO A 93 -30.44 18.94 0.45
C PRO A 93 -30.47 17.40 0.53
N GLN A 94 -30.70 16.74 -0.61
CA GLN A 94 -30.64 15.29 -0.80
C GLN A 94 -29.19 14.77 -0.96
N ALA A 95 -28.17 15.65 -0.99
CA ALA A 95 -26.76 15.25 -1.00
C ALA A 95 -26.46 14.54 0.31
N VAL A 96 -26.56 13.22 0.23
CA VAL A 96 -26.70 12.26 1.32
C VAL A 96 -25.71 12.56 2.43
N ILE A 97 -26.21 13.18 3.50
CA ILE A 97 -25.52 13.18 4.78
C ILE A 97 -25.40 11.71 5.18
N ASP A 98 -24.17 11.25 5.34
CA ASP A 98 -23.88 9.88 5.71
C ASP A 98 -22.95 9.83 6.91
N GLU A 99 -22.83 8.64 7.49
CA GLU A 99 -21.91 8.37 8.61
C GLU A 99 -20.46 8.75 8.25
N THR A 100 -20.07 8.67 6.97
CA THR A 100 -18.70 8.97 6.52
C THR A 100 -18.36 10.46 6.66
N LEU A 101 -19.32 11.36 6.44
CA LEU A 101 -19.16 12.79 6.68
C LEU A 101 -18.86 13.06 8.15
N VAL A 102 -19.67 12.50 9.05
CA VAL A 102 -19.52 12.65 10.51
C VAL A 102 -18.18 12.08 10.95
N LEU A 103 -17.84 10.87 10.51
CA LEU A 103 -16.56 10.22 10.80
C LEU A 103 -15.38 11.09 10.38
N ARG A 104 -15.38 11.64 9.17
CA ARG A 104 -14.28 12.49 8.67
C ARG A 104 -14.16 13.82 9.41
N ALA A 105 -15.29 14.46 9.72
CA ALA A 105 -15.28 15.68 10.53
C ALA A 105 -14.77 15.39 11.95
N ALA A 106 -15.20 14.27 12.54
CA ALA A 106 -14.79 13.86 13.87
C ALA A 106 -13.30 13.49 13.95
N SER A 107 -12.81 12.69 12.99
CA SER A 107 -11.41 12.24 12.90
C SER A 107 -10.42 13.38 12.68
N ASN A 108 -10.88 14.54 12.18
CA ASN A 108 -10.04 15.72 11.93
C ASN A 108 -10.37 16.92 12.84
N GLY A 109 -11.23 16.72 13.84
CA GLY A 109 -11.42 17.72 14.90
C GLY A 109 -12.38 18.87 14.58
N HIS A 110 -13.20 18.76 13.54
CA HIS A 110 -14.09 19.84 13.07
C HIS A 110 -15.40 19.88 13.86
N ALA A 111 -15.32 20.27 15.13
CA ALA A 111 -16.47 20.38 16.03
C ALA A 111 -17.51 21.41 15.56
N ASP A 112 -17.08 22.46 14.86
CA ASP A 112 -17.92 23.48 14.25
C ASP A 112 -18.82 22.90 13.14
N VAL A 113 -18.26 22.07 12.26
CA VAL A 113 -19.00 21.34 11.23
C VAL A 113 -20.04 20.42 11.87
N LEU A 114 -19.64 19.67 12.89
CA LEU A 114 -20.53 18.74 13.60
C LEU A 114 -21.68 19.46 14.32
N ARG A 115 -21.38 20.55 15.05
CA ARG A 115 -22.38 21.41 15.72
C ARG A 115 -23.35 22.03 14.72
N TRP A 116 -22.85 22.46 13.57
CA TRP A 116 -23.67 23.03 12.51
C TRP A 116 -24.58 22.00 11.84
N LEU A 117 -24.09 20.76 11.69
CA LEU A 117 -24.80 19.65 11.03
C LEU A 117 -25.97 19.11 11.87
N ARG A 118 -25.80 18.95 13.19
CA ARG A 118 -26.79 18.33 14.10
C ARG A 118 -28.22 18.87 13.98
N PRO A 119 -28.49 20.20 14.09
CA PRO A 119 -29.86 20.71 14.00
C PRO A 119 -30.46 20.63 12.58
N ARG A 120 -29.63 20.34 11.56
CA ARG A 120 -30.05 20.25 10.15
C ARG A 120 -30.34 18.81 9.74
N LEU A 121 -29.60 17.85 10.28
CA LEU A 121 -29.87 16.42 10.16
C LEU A 121 -31.32 16.07 10.48
N LEU A 122 -31.82 16.51 11.65
CA LEU A 122 -33.21 16.33 12.10
C LEU A 122 -34.26 16.93 11.14
N LYS A 123 -33.90 17.98 10.39
CA LYS A 123 -34.83 18.68 9.48
C LYS A 123 -34.87 18.06 8.10
N VAL A 124 -33.74 17.51 7.65
CA VAL A 124 -33.57 16.99 6.28
C VAL A 124 -33.97 15.52 6.17
N LEU A 125 -33.85 14.75 7.26
CA LEU A 125 -34.20 13.33 7.32
C LEU A 125 -35.22 13.08 8.44
N PRO A 126 -36.54 13.16 8.20
CA PRO A 126 -37.56 12.93 9.23
C PRO A 126 -37.53 11.52 9.85
N CYS A 127 -36.93 10.53 9.18
CA CYS A 127 -36.67 9.18 9.70
C CYS A 127 -35.43 9.09 10.62
N TYR A 128 -34.85 10.23 11.02
CA TYR A 128 -33.61 10.34 11.78
C TYR A 128 -33.65 9.74 13.18
N GLU A 129 -34.83 9.63 13.81
CA GLU A 129 -34.95 9.05 15.15
C GLU A 129 -34.55 7.56 15.21
N GLU A 130 -34.53 6.85 14.07
CA GLU A 130 -34.22 5.42 14.00
C GLU A 130 -32.76 5.09 13.58
N TYR A 131 -31.95 6.06 13.14
CA TYR A 131 -30.58 5.82 12.60
C TYR A 131 -29.49 6.53 13.42
N ASN A 132 -28.56 5.77 14.00
CA ASN A 132 -27.42 6.32 14.76
C ASN A 132 -26.28 6.77 13.82
N PHE A 133 -26.30 8.04 13.40
CA PHE A 133 -25.25 8.64 12.56
C PHE A 133 -23.96 9.00 13.33
N TYR A 134 -24.03 9.14 14.66
CA TYR A 134 -22.88 9.40 15.52
C TYR A 134 -22.38 8.06 16.07
N SER A 135 -21.81 7.24 15.20
CA SER A 135 -21.36 5.90 15.59
C SER A 135 -20.20 5.96 16.58
N GLN A 136 -20.06 4.87 17.36
CA GLN A 136 -18.88 4.63 18.20
C GLN A 136 -17.56 4.82 17.45
N LYS A 137 -17.53 4.47 16.16
CA LYS A 137 -16.36 4.66 15.29
C LYS A 137 -15.97 6.13 15.17
N SER A 138 -16.95 7.03 15.11
CA SER A 138 -16.69 8.48 15.02
C SER A 138 -16.12 9.04 16.32
N VAL A 139 -16.62 8.56 17.47
CA VAL A 139 -16.09 8.94 18.79
C VAL A 139 -14.70 8.37 19.01
N ALA A 140 -14.49 7.09 18.68
CA ALA A 140 -13.19 6.43 18.77
C ALA A 140 -12.16 7.10 17.88
N ALA A 141 -12.50 7.45 16.63
CA ALA A 141 -11.59 8.17 15.75
C ALA A 141 -11.26 9.58 16.26
N ALA A 142 -12.22 10.30 16.84
CA ALA A 142 -11.94 11.58 17.47
C ALA A 142 -11.02 11.43 18.70
N ALA A 143 -11.19 10.35 19.48
CA ALA A 143 -10.35 10.04 20.63
C ALA A 143 -8.92 9.64 20.22
N GLU A 144 -8.78 8.77 19.22
CA GLU A 144 -7.50 8.31 18.64
C GLU A 144 -6.71 9.42 17.95
N ASN A 145 -7.38 10.49 17.50
CA ASN A 145 -6.73 11.68 16.93
C ASN A 145 -6.70 12.89 17.89
N GLY A 146 -7.12 12.72 19.15
CA GLY A 146 -6.87 13.69 20.21
C GLY A 146 -7.84 14.87 20.24
N HIS A 147 -8.99 14.77 19.58
CA HIS A 147 -9.95 15.83 19.45
C HIS A 147 -10.94 15.88 20.64
N LEU A 148 -10.43 16.25 21.82
CA LEU A 148 -11.21 16.30 23.06
C LEU A 148 -12.55 17.05 22.94
N THR A 149 -12.56 18.20 22.26
CA THR A 149 -13.78 19.01 22.06
C THR A 149 -14.84 18.29 21.22
N VAL A 150 -14.41 17.44 20.29
CA VAL A 150 -15.29 16.61 19.47
C VAL A 150 -15.79 15.43 20.29
N VAL A 151 -14.91 14.76 21.04
CA VAL A 151 -15.26 13.65 21.93
C VAL A 151 -16.34 14.08 22.93
N GLN A 152 -16.10 15.19 23.65
CA GLN A 152 -17.06 15.79 24.58
C GLN A 152 -18.41 16.03 23.90
N TRP A 153 -18.39 16.72 22.76
CA TRP A 153 -19.62 17.06 22.04
C TRP A 153 -20.38 15.84 21.52
N LEU A 154 -19.68 14.81 21.04
CA LEU A 154 -20.29 13.58 20.52
C LEU A 154 -20.93 12.75 21.63
N LEU A 155 -20.30 12.66 22.80
CA LEU A 155 -20.85 11.95 23.96
C LEU A 155 -22.05 12.69 24.56
N ASP A 156 -21.97 14.03 24.67
CA ASP A 156 -23.11 14.88 25.04
C ASP A 156 -24.28 14.73 24.04
N ALA A 157 -23.98 14.40 22.77
CA ALA A 157 -24.98 14.29 21.73
C ALA A 157 -25.76 12.97 21.70
N GLN A 158 -25.25 11.92 22.34
CA GLN A 158 -25.79 10.56 22.26
C GLN A 158 -26.80 10.21 23.39
N ASP A 159 -27.22 11.16 24.22
CA ASP A 159 -28.19 10.97 25.32
C ASP A 159 -27.91 9.67 26.12
N ALA A 160 -26.73 9.55 26.72
CA ALA A 160 -26.35 8.55 27.74
C ALA A 160 -26.93 7.12 27.55
N GLY A 161 -27.03 6.65 26.30
CA GLY A 161 -27.53 5.32 25.95
C GLY A 161 -26.38 4.33 25.86
N VAL A 162 -26.07 3.68 26.99
CA VAL A 162 -25.18 2.51 27.17
C VAL A 162 -24.20 2.28 26.01
N LEU A 163 -23.18 3.11 25.97
CA LEU A 163 -21.97 2.75 25.26
C LEU A 163 -21.21 1.81 26.23
N THR A 164 -20.89 0.60 25.76
CA THR A 164 -20.03 -0.35 26.47
C THR A 164 -18.59 0.00 26.06
N GLU A 165 -17.92 0.95 26.74
CA GLU A 165 -16.87 1.82 26.16
C GLU A 165 -15.42 1.42 26.39
N THR A 166 -15.14 0.13 26.46
CA THR A 166 -13.76 -0.39 26.57
C THR A 166 -12.83 0.09 25.44
N HIS A 167 -13.39 0.47 24.28
CA HIS A 167 -12.63 0.87 23.09
C HIS A 167 -12.21 2.36 23.06
N LEU A 168 -12.85 3.27 23.80
CA LEU A 168 -12.53 4.72 23.70
C LEU A 168 -11.24 5.07 24.44
N HIS A 169 -11.07 4.52 25.64
CA HIS A 169 -9.82 4.64 26.39
C HIS A 169 -8.64 4.05 25.64
N GLN A 170 -8.82 2.88 25.03
CA GLN A 170 -7.81 2.23 24.18
C GLN A 170 -7.47 3.10 22.98
N ALA A 171 -8.48 3.61 22.26
CA ALA A 171 -8.27 4.50 21.11
C ALA A 171 -7.47 5.75 21.49
N ALA A 172 -7.85 6.44 22.57
CA ALA A 172 -7.12 7.61 23.06
C ALA A 172 -5.68 7.27 23.50
N ALA A 173 -5.47 6.12 24.14
CA ALA A 173 -4.16 5.66 24.58
C ALA A 173 -3.25 5.26 23.40
N ARG A 174 -3.81 4.59 22.38
CA ARG A 174 -3.14 4.28 21.11
C ARG A 174 -2.75 5.53 20.33
N GLY A 175 -3.53 6.61 20.43
CA GLY A 175 -3.19 7.92 19.86
C GLY A 175 -2.24 8.76 20.70
N GLY A 176 -1.95 8.35 21.94
CA GLY A 176 -1.08 9.10 22.85
C GLY A 176 -1.69 10.37 23.40
N HIS A 177 -3.03 10.45 23.49
CA HIS A 177 -3.72 11.69 23.84
C HIS A 177 -4.10 11.74 25.31
N LEU A 178 -3.11 12.05 26.16
CA LEU A 178 -3.24 12.07 27.62
C LEU A 178 -4.47 12.86 28.13
N GLU A 179 -4.75 14.03 27.56
CA GLU A 179 -5.88 14.86 28.00
C GLU A 179 -7.24 14.23 27.66
N VAL A 180 -7.33 13.49 26.55
CA VAL A 180 -8.53 12.70 26.22
C VAL A 180 -8.64 11.50 27.17
N VAL A 181 -7.54 10.80 27.44
CA VAL A 181 -7.50 9.68 28.39
C VAL A 181 -7.96 10.12 29.79
N LYS A 182 -7.42 11.22 30.32
CA LYS A 182 -7.82 11.81 31.61
C LYS A 182 -9.29 12.18 31.63
N TRP A 183 -9.76 12.89 30.60
CA TRP A 183 -11.15 13.33 30.54
C TRP A 183 -12.12 12.16 30.48
N LEU A 184 -11.84 11.16 29.64
CA LEU A 184 -12.64 9.93 29.57
C LEU A 184 -12.68 9.25 30.95
N ARG A 185 -11.55 9.23 31.69
CA ARG A 185 -11.49 8.56 33.00
C ARG A 185 -12.34 9.26 34.06
N THR A 186 -12.32 10.58 34.06
CA THR A 186 -13.10 11.37 35.02
C THR A 186 -14.60 11.29 34.73
N ASN A 187 -15.00 11.15 33.47
CA ASN A 187 -16.40 11.29 33.05
C ASN A 187 -17.08 9.94 32.74
N LEU A 188 -16.32 8.89 32.47
CA LEU A 188 -16.80 7.53 32.18
C LEU A 188 -16.18 6.59 33.21
N ALA A 189 -17.01 6.11 34.15
CA ALA A 189 -16.58 5.22 35.22
C ALA A 189 -16.36 3.80 34.68
N GLU A 190 -15.21 3.57 34.02
CA GLU A 190 -14.84 2.27 33.45
C GLU A 190 -13.52 1.72 33.99
N ASP A 191 -13.41 0.38 33.97
CA ASP A 191 -12.21 -0.35 34.40
C ASP A 191 -11.05 -0.19 33.40
N ILE A 192 -9.81 -0.37 33.86
CA ILE A 192 -8.61 -0.30 33.01
C ILE A 192 -8.38 -1.67 32.35
N GLU A 193 -8.65 -1.80 31.06
CA GLU A 193 -8.23 -2.96 30.30
C GLU A 193 -6.73 -2.90 29.94
N SER A 194 -6.11 -4.07 29.87
CA SER A 194 -4.70 -4.30 29.51
C SER A 194 -4.24 -3.59 28.24
N GLN A 195 -5.13 -3.58 27.24
CA GLN A 195 -4.80 -3.17 25.89
C GLN A 195 -4.46 -1.68 25.81
N GLY A 196 -5.04 -0.83 26.66
CA GLY A 196 -4.75 0.61 26.64
C GLY A 196 -3.29 0.92 26.98
N LEU A 197 -2.75 0.28 28.02
CA LEU A 197 -1.35 0.46 28.42
C LEU A 197 -0.41 -0.21 27.40
N ASP A 198 -0.73 -1.42 26.94
CA ASP A 198 0.06 -2.13 25.91
C ASP A 198 0.19 -1.30 24.62
N GLU A 199 -0.90 -0.69 24.15
CA GLU A 199 -0.91 0.13 22.94
C GLU A 199 -0.24 1.49 23.13
N ALA A 200 -0.44 2.14 24.28
CA ALA A 200 0.29 3.37 24.62
C ALA A 200 1.81 3.13 24.68
N ALA A 201 2.22 2.00 25.27
CA ALA A 201 3.61 1.59 25.33
C ALA A 201 4.17 1.30 23.94
N ALA A 202 3.41 0.60 23.09
CA ALA A 202 3.78 0.35 21.71
C ALA A 202 3.93 1.64 20.89
N GLY A 203 3.15 2.69 21.18
CA GLY A 203 3.29 4.01 20.57
C GLY A 203 4.36 4.92 21.20
N GLY A 204 4.99 4.48 22.30
CA GLY A 204 6.00 5.27 23.00
C GLY A 204 5.46 6.46 23.79
N PHE A 205 4.15 6.48 24.06
CA PHE A 205 3.47 7.55 24.80
C PHE A 205 3.69 7.36 26.31
N LEU A 206 4.91 7.64 26.75
CA LEU A 206 5.36 7.39 28.13
C LEU A 206 4.51 8.15 29.16
N ASP A 207 4.05 9.36 28.84
CA ASP A 207 3.16 10.16 29.69
C ASP A 207 1.79 9.49 29.91
N VAL A 208 1.23 8.86 28.88
CA VAL A 208 0.01 8.05 28.98
C VAL A 208 0.28 6.76 29.77
N VAL A 209 1.41 6.10 29.55
CA VAL A 209 1.81 4.89 30.28
C VAL A 209 1.96 5.18 31.79
N GLU A 210 2.68 6.25 32.14
CA GLU A 210 2.87 6.70 33.53
C GLU A 210 1.55 7.04 34.21
N PHE A 211 0.68 7.78 33.50
CA PHE A 211 -0.66 8.12 34.00
C PHE A 211 -1.50 6.87 34.26
N LEU A 212 -1.62 5.97 33.28
CA LEU A 212 -2.40 4.74 33.41
C LEU A 212 -1.86 3.82 34.51
N HIS A 213 -0.55 3.80 34.71
CA HIS A 213 0.07 3.04 35.80
C HIS A 213 -0.24 3.64 37.17
N THR A 214 -0.10 4.95 37.33
CA THR A 214 -0.36 5.66 38.61
C THR A 214 -1.80 5.44 39.06
N GLU A 215 -2.75 5.64 38.15
CA GLU A 215 -4.19 5.40 38.41
C GLU A 215 -4.45 3.95 38.84
N TRP A 216 -3.74 2.99 38.24
CA TRP A 216 -3.85 1.59 38.65
C TRP A 216 -3.28 1.34 40.05
N GLU A 217 -2.12 1.90 40.39
CA GLU A 217 -1.53 1.71 41.71
C GLU A 217 -2.45 2.23 42.81
N GLU A 218 -3.07 3.39 42.58
CA GLU A 218 -4.08 3.97 43.47
C GLU A 218 -5.32 3.05 43.58
N ALA A 219 -5.88 2.61 42.45
CA ALA A 219 -7.05 1.73 42.44
C ALA A 219 -6.79 0.36 43.13
N LYS A 220 -5.56 -0.17 43.03
CA LYS A 220 -5.13 -1.41 43.70
C LYS A 220 -5.10 -1.29 45.22
N LEU A 221 -4.81 -0.10 45.76
CA LEU A 221 -4.80 0.16 47.20
C LEU A 221 -6.22 0.28 47.76
N GLU A 222 -7.16 0.80 46.97
CA GLU A 222 -8.54 1.07 47.41
C GLU A 222 -9.46 -0.14 47.27
N SER A 223 -9.26 -0.96 46.25
CA SER A 223 -10.07 -2.13 45.95
C SER A 223 -9.13 -3.32 45.79
N ASN A 224 -9.36 -4.42 46.51
CA ASN A 224 -8.62 -5.68 46.39
C ASN A 224 -8.86 -6.38 45.02
N ARG A 225 -8.85 -5.59 43.94
CA ARG A 225 -9.08 -5.94 42.55
C ARG A 225 -7.76 -6.40 41.95
N VAL A 226 -7.84 -7.54 41.27
CA VAL A 226 -6.73 -8.13 40.52
C VAL A 226 -6.70 -7.46 39.14
N SER A 227 -5.55 -6.83 38.84
CA SER A 227 -5.02 -6.55 37.49
C SER A 227 -5.39 -5.24 36.79
N CYS A 228 -4.41 -4.34 36.60
CA CYS A 228 -4.22 -3.64 35.33
C CYS A 228 -3.26 -4.53 34.56
N PRO A 229 -3.73 -5.30 33.58
CA PRO A 229 -2.90 -6.33 32.98
C PRO A 229 -2.06 -5.68 31.88
N ALA A 230 -1.09 -4.83 32.20
CA ALA A 230 -0.02 -4.68 31.21
C ALA A 230 0.45 -6.10 30.88
N THR A 231 0.55 -6.45 29.61
CA THR A 231 1.04 -7.76 29.24
C THR A 231 2.47 -7.64 28.76
N SER A 232 3.12 -8.76 28.49
CA SER A 232 4.40 -8.75 27.79
C SER A 232 4.33 -8.01 26.44
N LYS A 233 3.12 -7.78 25.89
CA LYS A 233 2.93 -6.96 24.69
C LYS A 233 3.32 -5.50 24.87
N ALA A 234 3.19 -4.90 26.06
CA ALA A 234 3.64 -3.52 26.30
C ALA A 234 5.13 -3.37 25.98
N MET A 235 5.98 -4.19 26.63
CA MET A 235 7.42 -4.14 26.42
C MET A 235 7.81 -4.65 25.02
N ASN A 236 7.15 -5.70 24.51
CA ASN A 236 7.37 -6.19 23.16
C ASN A 236 7.07 -5.11 22.10
N GLY A 237 5.96 -4.38 22.24
CA GLY A 237 5.54 -3.31 21.34
C GLY A 237 6.47 -2.11 21.42
N ALA A 238 6.79 -1.64 22.63
CA ALA A 238 7.72 -0.55 22.86
C ALA A 238 9.10 -0.85 22.23
N ALA A 239 9.62 -2.06 22.44
CA ALA A 239 10.88 -2.50 21.83
C ALA A 239 10.78 -2.62 20.30
N SER A 240 9.68 -3.20 19.79
CA SER A 240 9.41 -3.36 18.36
C SER A 240 9.41 -2.02 17.61
N ASN A 241 9.02 -0.93 18.26
CA ASN A 241 8.98 0.41 17.65
C ASN A 241 10.13 1.33 18.13
N GLY A 242 11.10 0.78 18.87
CA GLY A 242 12.31 1.49 19.27
C GLY A 242 12.13 2.51 20.40
N HIS A 243 11.04 2.44 21.16
CA HIS A 243 10.76 3.32 22.30
C HIS A 243 11.54 2.87 23.55
N VAL A 244 12.87 3.05 23.52
CA VAL A 244 13.79 2.55 24.57
C VAL A 244 13.47 3.12 25.95
N GLU A 245 13.08 4.39 26.05
CA GLU A 245 12.72 5.00 27.35
C GLU A 245 11.46 4.36 27.94
N THR A 246 10.47 4.04 27.10
CA THR A 246 9.29 3.28 27.52
C THR A 246 9.67 1.86 27.93
N VAL A 247 10.59 1.19 27.22
CA VAL A 247 11.10 -0.14 27.60
C VAL A 247 11.78 -0.11 28.97
N LYS A 248 12.67 0.87 29.20
CA LYS A 248 13.35 1.08 30.49
C LYS A 248 12.35 1.31 31.62
N TRP A 249 11.38 2.18 31.38
CA TRP A 249 10.35 2.49 32.36
C TRP A 249 9.51 1.25 32.68
N LEU A 250 9.07 0.50 31.66
CA LEU A 250 8.32 -0.74 31.87
C LEU A 250 9.16 -1.76 32.65
N HIS A 251 10.46 -1.82 32.45
CA HIS A 251 11.32 -2.73 33.20
C HIS A 251 11.44 -2.37 34.69
N GLU A 252 11.53 -1.08 35.01
CA GLU A 252 11.68 -0.60 36.39
C GLU A 252 10.39 -0.74 37.20
N TYR A 253 9.24 -0.48 36.56
CA TYR A 253 7.95 -0.36 37.26
C TYR A 253 6.97 -1.52 37.01
N ARG A 254 7.29 -2.48 36.13
CA ARG A 254 6.40 -3.61 35.77
C ARG A 254 7.09 -4.97 35.85
N ASP A 255 6.32 -5.96 36.30
CA ASP A 255 6.80 -7.34 36.53
C ASP A 255 6.44 -8.32 35.40
N GLU A 256 5.55 -7.96 34.46
CA GLU A 256 5.09 -8.89 33.40
C GLU A 256 6.18 -9.24 32.39
N GLY A 257 7.24 -8.44 32.32
CA GLY A 257 8.40 -8.67 31.48
C GLY A 257 8.11 -8.59 29.98
N CYS A 258 8.88 -9.31 29.19
CA CYS A 258 8.70 -9.39 27.74
C CYS A 258 8.77 -10.85 27.27
N THR A 259 8.66 -11.07 25.96
CA THR A 259 9.01 -12.35 25.36
C THR A 259 10.15 -12.16 24.37
N MET A 260 10.62 -13.25 23.75
CA MET A 260 11.61 -13.17 22.66
C MET A 260 11.17 -12.25 21.51
N ASP A 261 9.86 -11.95 21.39
CA ASP A 261 9.33 -11.01 20.40
C ASP A 261 9.88 -9.60 20.57
N ALA A 262 10.18 -9.14 21.80
CA ALA A 262 10.76 -7.82 22.03
C ALA A 262 12.07 -7.65 21.25
N MET A 263 13.02 -8.57 21.46
CA MET A 263 14.32 -8.52 20.79
C MET A 263 14.22 -8.90 19.31
N ASN A 264 13.41 -9.92 18.96
CA ASN A 264 13.21 -10.33 17.56
C ASN A 264 12.65 -9.17 16.70
N LYS A 265 11.61 -8.47 17.18
CA LYS A 265 10.98 -7.38 16.42
C LYS A 265 11.79 -6.09 16.46
N ALA A 266 12.44 -5.78 17.59
CA ALA A 266 13.40 -4.67 17.63
C ALA A 266 14.53 -4.88 16.60
N ALA A 267 15.04 -6.12 16.48
CA ALA A 267 16.05 -6.45 15.49
C ALA A 267 15.52 -6.38 14.05
N TRP A 268 14.31 -6.89 13.81
CA TRP A 268 13.65 -6.79 12.50
C TRP A 268 13.50 -5.33 12.04
N ASN A 269 13.09 -4.43 12.94
CA ASN A 269 12.89 -3.01 12.62
C ASN A 269 14.16 -2.14 12.78
N GLY A 270 15.33 -2.75 13.04
CA GLY A 270 16.61 -2.04 13.08
C GLY A 270 16.84 -1.17 14.32
N HIS A 271 16.10 -1.42 15.41
CA HIS A 271 16.22 -0.66 16.65
C HIS A 271 17.37 -1.16 17.53
N LEU A 272 18.61 -0.95 17.09
CA LEU A 272 19.81 -1.42 17.78
C LEU A 272 19.85 -1.03 19.27
N ALA A 273 19.45 0.20 19.61
CA ALA A 273 19.44 0.66 21.01
C ALA A 273 18.50 -0.18 21.90
N ALA A 274 17.34 -0.60 21.38
CA ALA A 274 16.43 -1.50 22.08
C ALA A 274 17.02 -2.93 22.18
N VAL A 275 17.67 -3.41 21.11
CA VAL A 275 18.33 -4.73 21.11
C VAL A 275 19.45 -4.79 22.15
N ILE A 276 20.34 -3.78 22.20
CA ILE A 276 21.42 -3.68 23.20
C ILE A 276 20.82 -3.66 24.60
N TRP A 277 19.85 -2.78 24.83
CA TRP A 277 19.25 -2.63 26.15
C TRP A 277 18.58 -3.92 26.63
N LEU A 278 17.82 -4.59 25.75
CA LEU A 278 17.20 -5.88 26.06
C LEU A 278 18.25 -6.96 26.32
N ASN A 279 19.34 -7.00 25.55
CA ASN A 279 20.42 -7.96 25.78
C ASN A 279 21.06 -7.81 27.16
N ASP A 280 21.28 -6.57 27.58
CA ASP A 280 22.04 -6.27 28.81
C ASP A 280 21.17 -6.39 30.08
N ASN A 281 19.85 -6.23 29.96
CA ASN A 281 18.94 -6.12 31.11
C ASN A 281 17.87 -7.22 31.18
N ARG A 282 17.71 -8.04 30.13
CA ARG A 282 16.68 -9.10 30.04
C ARG A 282 17.29 -10.46 29.72
N THR A 283 16.59 -11.53 30.10
CA THR A 283 17.10 -12.91 29.99
C THR A 283 16.30 -13.77 28.99
N GLU A 284 15.18 -13.25 28.48
CA GLU A 284 14.31 -13.93 27.52
C GLU A 284 15.04 -14.22 26.19
N GLY A 285 16.00 -13.39 25.82
CA GLY A 285 16.83 -13.56 24.63
C GLY A 285 16.07 -13.36 23.32
N CYS A 286 16.53 -14.03 22.26
CA CYS A 286 15.94 -13.97 20.93
C CYS A 286 15.92 -15.34 20.28
N THR A 287 15.48 -15.38 19.02
CA THR A 287 15.60 -16.56 18.17
C THR A 287 16.45 -16.23 16.95
N GLN A 288 16.76 -17.23 16.13
CA GLN A 288 17.40 -17.04 14.81
C GLN A 288 16.65 -16.05 13.91
N GLN A 289 15.35 -15.79 14.17
CA GLN A 289 14.57 -14.79 13.42
C GLN A 289 15.09 -13.37 13.63
N ALA A 290 15.69 -13.03 14.79
CA ALA A 290 16.24 -11.70 15.02
C ALA A 290 17.31 -11.35 13.97
N MET A 291 18.31 -12.22 13.78
CA MET A 291 19.37 -11.99 12.80
C MET A 291 18.87 -12.17 11.36
N ASN A 292 18.01 -13.15 11.09
CA ASN A 292 17.42 -13.35 9.77
C ASN A 292 16.64 -12.12 9.28
N MET A 293 15.79 -11.55 10.15
CA MET A 293 14.98 -10.39 9.80
C MET A 293 15.76 -9.09 9.81
N ALA A 294 16.75 -8.93 10.70
CA ALA A 294 17.68 -7.79 10.65
C ALA A 294 18.46 -7.77 9.32
N ALA A 295 18.92 -8.94 8.86
CA ALA A 295 19.58 -9.08 7.57
C ALA A 295 18.65 -8.74 6.39
N LYS A 296 17.39 -9.19 6.45
CA LYS A 296 16.35 -8.83 5.47
C LYS A 296 16.05 -7.31 5.45
N GLY A 297 16.04 -6.66 6.61
CA GLY A 297 15.74 -5.22 6.75
C GLY A 297 16.91 -4.29 6.43
N GLY A 298 18.11 -4.83 6.18
CA GLY A 298 19.29 -4.01 5.89
C GLY A 298 20.00 -3.47 7.13
N HIS A 299 19.79 -4.06 8.30
CA HIS A 299 20.32 -3.58 9.59
C HIS A 299 21.64 -4.29 9.95
N LEU A 300 22.73 -3.92 9.27
CA LEU A 300 24.05 -4.55 9.45
C LEU A 300 24.59 -4.42 10.88
N ASP A 301 24.36 -3.28 11.51
CA ASP A 301 24.75 -2.98 12.88
C ASP A 301 24.08 -3.93 13.89
N VAL A 302 22.78 -4.22 13.70
CA VAL A 302 22.05 -5.22 14.47
C VAL A 302 22.58 -6.63 14.19
N VAL A 303 22.86 -6.98 12.93
CA VAL A 303 23.43 -8.29 12.56
C VAL A 303 24.78 -8.51 13.24
N GLN A 304 25.67 -7.50 13.21
CA GLN A 304 26.97 -7.53 13.87
C GLN A 304 26.82 -7.69 15.38
N PHE A 305 25.98 -6.87 16.01
CA PHE A 305 25.73 -6.95 17.45
C PHE A 305 25.21 -8.33 17.87
N LEU A 306 24.22 -8.86 17.16
CA LEU A 306 23.66 -10.18 17.45
C LEU A 306 24.70 -11.30 17.23
N HIS A 307 25.60 -11.17 16.26
CA HIS A 307 26.66 -12.16 16.06
C HIS A 307 27.70 -12.14 17.19
N GLU A 308 28.08 -10.95 17.64
CA GLU A 308 29.11 -10.79 18.68
C GLU A 308 28.59 -11.15 20.08
N ASN A 309 27.30 -10.92 20.35
CA ASN A 309 26.75 -10.98 21.71
C ASN A 309 25.75 -12.12 21.93
N ARG A 310 25.29 -12.82 20.88
CA ARG A 310 24.28 -13.89 20.98
C ARG A 310 24.76 -15.19 20.35
N THR A 311 24.26 -16.31 20.86
CA THR A 311 24.66 -17.66 20.43
C THR A 311 23.66 -18.32 19.50
N GLU A 312 22.46 -17.76 19.35
CA GLU A 312 21.37 -18.30 18.55
C GLU A 312 21.72 -18.37 17.06
N GLY A 313 22.57 -17.46 16.57
CA GLY A 313 22.99 -17.39 15.18
C GLY A 313 21.86 -17.04 14.22
N CYS A 314 21.97 -17.53 12.99
CA CYS A 314 20.97 -17.36 11.94
C CYS A 314 20.78 -18.66 11.15
N THR A 315 19.85 -18.65 10.19
CA THR A 315 19.77 -19.71 9.17
C THR A 315 20.26 -19.15 7.83
N TYR A 316 20.28 -19.99 6.78
CA TYR A 316 20.53 -19.54 5.40
C TYR A 316 19.54 -18.44 4.94
N ASN A 317 18.39 -18.30 5.61
CA ASN A 317 17.43 -17.23 5.33
C ASN A 317 18.03 -15.83 5.52
N ALA A 318 19.00 -15.64 6.42
CA ALA A 318 19.64 -14.33 6.60
C ALA A 318 20.32 -13.87 5.30
N MET A 319 21.13 -14.75 4.68
CA MET A 319 21.80 -14.42 3.42
C MET A 319 20.81 -14.41 2.25
N ASP A 320 19.86 -15.34 2.20
CA ASP A 320 18.83 -15.38 1.15
C ASP A 320 18.03 -14.09 1.10
N TRP A 321 17.51 -13.65 2.24
CA TRP A 321 16.65 -12.48 2.31
C TRP A 321 17.44 -11.18 2.17
N ALA A 322 18.65 -11.09 2.73
CA ALA A 322 19.53 -9.94 2.49
C ALA A 322 19.87 -9.79 0.99
N ALA A 323 20.13 -10.91 0.30
CA ALA A 323 20.38 -10.89 -1.14
C ALA A 323 19.14 -10.48 -1.94
N GLN A 324 17.96 -11.01 -1.59
CA GLN A 324 16.69 -10.67 -2.24
C GLN A 324 16.31 -9.19 -2.11
N GLU A 325 16.64 -8.54 -1.00
CA GLU A 325 16.39 -7.10 -0.78
C GLU A 325 17.62 -6.24 -1.12
N ASN A 326 18.61 -6.81 -1.83
CA ASN A 326 19.80 -6.14 -2.36
C ASN A 326 20.75 -5.51 -1.31
N HIS A 327 20.84 -6.11 -0.11
CA HIS A 327 21.76 -5.68 0.94
C HIS A 327 23.14 -6.35 0.80
N LEU A 328 23.89 -5.95 -0.24
CA LEU A 328 25.19 -6.56 -0.59
C LEU A 328 26.21 -6.55 0.56
N GLU A 329 26.27 -5.46 1.33
CA GLU A 329 27.18 -5.34 2.46
C GLU A 329 26.91 -6.42 3.53
N ILE A 330 25.63 -6.69 3.82
CA ILE A 330 25.23 -7.75 4.76
C ILE A 330 25.56 -9.12 4.21
N VAL A 331 25.32 -9.37 2.91
CA VAL A 331 25.66 -10.65 2.27
C VAL A 331 27.17 -10.91 2.33
N GLN A 332 28.00 -9.90 2.03
CA GLN A 332 29.46 -9.97 2.14
C GLN A 332 29.89 -10.24 3.58
N TRP A 333 29.28 -9.54 4.54
CA TRP A 333 29.59 -9.71 5.95
C TRP A 333 29.18 -11.11 6.45
N LEU A 334 27.99 -11.59 6.13
CA LEU A 334 27.51 -12.93 6.50
C LEU A 334 28.39 -14.01 5.88
N HIS A 335 28.85 -13.82 4.65
CA HIS A 335 29.78 -14.74 3.99
C HIS A 335 31.15 -14.81 4.66
N ALA A 336 31.67 -13.67 5.10
CA ALA A 336 32.98 -13.61 5.75
C ALA A 336 32.97 -14.15 7.19
N ASN A 337 31.85 -14.02 7.89
CA ASN A 337 31.77 -14.27 9.33
C ASN A 337 30.93 -15.49 9.71
N ARG A 338 30.18 -16.08 8.76
CA ARG A 338 29.31 -17.22 9.04
C ARG A 338 29.33 -18.31 7.96
N CYS A 339 28.77 -19.47 8.29
CA CYS A 339 28.92 -20.71 7.51
C CYS A 339 27.60 -21.27 6.97
N GLU A 340 26.46 -20.68 7.31
CA GLU A 340 25.12 -21.17 6.96
C GLU A 340 24.85 -21.08 5.44
N GLY A 341 25.49 -20.12 4.76
CA GLY A 341 25.41 -19.94 3.32
C GLY A 341 24.05 -19.42 2.83
N CYS A 342 23.74 -19.67 1.55
CA CYS A 342 22.47 -19.30 0.94
C CYS A 342 21.82 -20.51 0.25
N SER A 343 20.54 -20.44 -0.10
CA SER A 343 19.90 -21.45 -0.94
C SER A 343 20.16 -21.21 -2.43
N ARG A 344 19.91 -22.23 -3.26
CA ARG A 344 19.92 -22.09 -4.73
C ARG A 344 18.83 -21.15 -5.27
N LEU A 345 17.78 -20.94 -4.48
CA LEU A 345 16.67 -20.06 -4.87
C LEU A 345 17.06 -18.59 -4.77
N THR A 346 18.13 -18.27 -4.06
CA THR A 346 18.61 -16.90 -3.85
C THR A 346 19.01 -16.25 -5.16
N MET A 347 19.85 -16.89 -5.97
CA MET A 347 20.19 -16.34 -7.30
C MET A 347 18.97 -16.25 -8.23
N ASN A 348 17.97 -17.13 -8.09
CA ASN A 348 16.74 -17.05 -8.88
C ASN A 348 15.93 -15.80 -8.53
N GLU A 349 15.73 -15.51 -7.24
CA GLU A 349 14.98 -14.32 -6.80
C GLU A 349 15.76 -13.03 -7.03
N VAL A 350 17.09 -13.04 -6.87
CA VAL A 350 17.97 -11.92 -7.22
C VAL A 350 17.89 -11.62 -8.73
N ALA A 351 17.87 -12.66 -9.57
CA ALA A 351 17.70 -12.53 -11.02
C ALA A 351 16.33 -11.94 -11.38
N LYS A 352 15.27 -12.42 -10.74
CA LYS A 352 13.89 -11.94 -10.91
C LYS A 352 13.72 -10.46 -10.56
N ARG A 353 14.45 -9.97 -9.54
CA ARG A 353 14.38 -8.58 -9.04
C ARG A 353 15.35 -7.62 -9.71
N GLY A 354 16.20 -8.11 -10.62
CA GLY A 354 17.12 -7.25 -11.37
C GLY A 354 18.36 -6.81 -10.58
N HIS A 355 18.75 -7.55 -9.55
CA HIS A 355 19.88 -7.18 -8.69
C HIS A 355 21.22 -7.69 -9.26
N PHE A 356 21.67 -7.09 -10.36
CA PHE A 356 22.83 -7.56 -11.14
C PHE A 356 24.13 -7.70 -10.34
N GLU A 357 24.54 -6.66 -9.60
CA GLU A 357 25.79 -6.70 -8.82
C GLU A 357 25.76 -7.76 -7.71
N MET A 358 24.61 -7.93 -7.06
CA MET A 358 24.39 -9.01 -6.09
C MET A 358 24.50 -10.38 -6.76
N LEU A 359 23.89 -10.57 -7.93
CA LEU A 359 23.93 -11.83 -8.68
C LEU A 359 25.36 -12.19 -9.09
N LYS A 360 26.10 -11.22 -9.61
CA LYS A 360 27.51 -11.39 -9.97
C LYS A 360 28.35 -11.74 -8.74
N TRP A 361 28.14 -11.05 -7.63
CA TRP A 361 28.85 -11.35 -6.39
C TRP A 361 28.55 -12.78 -5.89
N LEU A 362 27.28 -13.19 -5.88
CA LEU A 362 26.88 -14.56 -5.51
C LEU A 362 27.51 -15.58 -6.46
N HIS A 363 27.54 -15.30 -7.75
CA HIS A 363 28.16 -16.15 -8.75
C HIS A 363 29.66 -16.38 -8.50
N ASP A 364 30.38 -15.30 -8.18
CA ASP A 364 31.84 -15.29 -8.01
C ASP A 364 32.28 -15.90 -6.67
N ASN A 365 31.44 -15.80 -5.62
CA ASN A 365 31.83 -16.12 -4.24
C ASN A 365 31.07 -17.31 -3.63
N ARG A 366 30.01 -17.81 -4.28
CA ARG A 366 29.17 -18.92 -3.78
C ARG A 366 29.09 -20.07 -4.79
N THR A 367 28.87 -21.27 -4.27
CA THR A 367 28.89 -22.52 -5.06
C THR A 367 27.50 -23.13 -5.28
N GLU A 368 26.48 -22.58 -4.63
CA GLU A 368 25.13 -23.14 -4.60
C GLU A 368 24.49 -23.20 -5.99
N GLY A 369 24.80 -22.22 -6.84
CA GLY A 369 24.28 -22.14 -8.21
C GLY A 369 22.85 -21.62 -8.27
N CYS A 370 22.30 -21.59 -9.48
CA CYS A 370 20.90 -21.23 -9.72
C CYS A 370 20.16 -22.39 -10.38
N THR A 371 18.92 -22.17 -10.78
CA THR A 371 18.21 -23.10 -11.68
C THR A 371 17.81 -22.35 -12.95
N VAL A 372 17.23 -23.06 -13.93
CA VAL A 372 16.63 -22.44 -15.14
C VAL A 372 15.64 -21.31 -14.82
N ALA A 373 15.08 -21.30 -13.61
CA ALA A 373 14.18 -20.25 -13.16
C ALA A 373 14.84 -18.87 -13.07
N ALA A 374 16.16 -18.78 -12.84
CA ALA A 374 16.86 -17.49 -12.80
C ALA A 374 16.80 -16.77 -14.15
N MET A 375 17.19 -17.43 -15.24
CA MET A 375 17.18 -16.82 -16.57
C MET A 375 15.75 -16.60 -17.07
N ASN A 376 14.84 -17.55 -16.80
CA ASN A 376 13.42 -17.38 -17.10
C ASN A 376 12.85 -16.14 -16.42
N ALA A 377 13.06 -15.98 -15.11
CA ALA A 377 12.51 -14.86 -14.36
C ALA A 377 13.15 -13.52 -14.76
N ALA A 378 14.48 -13.48 -14.98
CA ALA A 378 15.16 -12.30 -15.48
C ALA A 378 14.62 -11.85 -16.84
N ALA A 379 14.35 -12.80 -17.75
CA ALA A 379 13.76 -12.50 -19.04
C ALA A 379 12.31 -11.99 -18.91
N THR A 380 11.49 -12.62 -18.07
CA THR A 380 10.11 -12.19 -17.81
C THR A 380 10.01 -10.77 -17.23
N HIS A 381 10.99 -10.33 -16.43
CA HIS A 381 10.96 -9.04 -15.73
C HIS A 381 11.86 -7.97 -16.39
N GLY A 382 12.42 -8.25 -17.57
CA GLY A 382 13.10 -7.23 -18.37
C GLY A 382 14.57 -6.98 -18.00
N HIS A 383 15.26 -7.96 -17.42
CA HIS A 383 16.65 -7.84 -16.97
C HIS A 383 17.64 -8.47 -17.97
N LEU A 384 17.85 -7.80 -19.11
CA LEU A 384 18.70 -8.30 -20.21
C LEU A 384 20.16 -8.54 -19.79
N ASP A 385 20.72 -7.66 -18.96
CA ASP A 385 22.06 -7.77 -18.40
C ASP A 385 22.26 -9.08 -17.61
N ILE A 386 21.28 -9.43 -16.78
CA ILE A 386 21.26 -10.69 -16.04
C ILE A 386 21.11 -11.88 -16.98
N VAL A 387 20.24 -11.80 -17.99
CA VAL A 387 20.08 -12.87 -19.00
C VAL A 387 21.40 -13.15 -19.70
N GLN A 388 22.09 -12.10 -20.17
CA GLN A 388 23.40 -12.19 -20.82
C GLN A 388 24.46 -12.77 -19.91
N PHE A 389 24.49 -12.32 -18.65
CA PHE A 389 25.45 -12.81 -17.66
C PHE A 389 25.24 -14.28 -17.34
N LEU A 390 23.98 -14.69 -17.07
CA LEU A 390 23.65 -16.08 -16.80
C LEU A 390 23.97 -16.96 -18.00
N HIS A 391 23.68 -16.52 -19.22
CA HIS A 391 24.04 -17.30 -20.42
C HIS A 391 25.55 -17.51 -20.58
N SER A 392 26.32 -16.45 -20.33
CA SER A 392 27.76 -16.48 -20.59
C SER A 392 28.55 -17.24 -19.52
N ASN A 393 28.01 -17.30 -18.30
CA ASN A 393 28.77 -17.81 -17.14
C ASN A 393 28.13 -19.01 -16.44
N ARG A 394 26.92 -19.44 -16.83
CA ARG A 394 26.18 -20.55 -16.22
C ARG A 394 25.68 -21.52 -17.28
N SER A 395 25.57 -22.81 -16.93
CA SER A 395 25.23 -23.89 -17.85
C SER A 395 23.78 -24.35 -17.74
N GLU A 396 23.06 -23.88 -16.72
CA GLU A 396 21.66 -24.23 -16.43
C GLU A 396 20.74 -23.87 -17.60
N GLY A 397 20.99 -22.74 -18.26
CA GLY A 397 20.21 -22.27 -19.40
C GLY A 397 18.84 -21.71 -19.01
N CYS A 398 17.92 -21.74 -19.97
CA CYS A 398 16.53 -21.30 -19.81
C CYS A 398 15.58 -22.35 -20.40
N THR A 399 14.29 -22.18 -20.18
CA THR A 399 13.24 -22.88 -20.92
C THR A 399 12.52 -21.91 -21.86
N THR A 400 11.55 -22.40 -22.64
CA THR A 400 10.68 -21.55 -23.48
C THR A 400 9.99 -20.43 -22.67
N ALA A 401 9.83 -20.60 -21.36
CA ALA A 401 9.26 -19.60 -20.47
C ALA A 401 10.02 -18.27 -20.45
N ALA A 402 11.34 -18.26 -20.71
CA ALA A 402 12.11 -17.02 -20.81
C ALA A 402 11.64 -16.16 -21.99
N MET A 403 11.56 -16.77 -23.18
CA MET A 403 11.10 -16.10 -24.40
C MET A 403 9.63 -15.69 -24.28
N ASP A 404 8.81 -16.60 -23.77
CA ASP A 404 7.38 -16.37 -23.61
C ASP A 404 7.08 -15.23 -22.63
N GLY A 405 7.76 -15.21 -21.48
CA GLY A 405 7.61 -14.17 -20.46
C GLY A 405 8.13 -12.82 -20.93
N ALA A 406 9.26 -12.79 -21.63
CA ALA A 406 9.79 -11.57 -22.24
C ALA A 406 8.84 -11.01 -23.31
N ALA A 407 8.24 -11.87 -24.14
CA ALA A 407 7.25 -11.45 -25.12
C ALA A 407 5.97 -10.90 -24.46
N GLU A 408 5.42 -11.62 -23.48
CA GLU A 408 4.21 -11.23 -22.73
C GLU A 408 4.36 -9.87 -22.03
N ASN A 409 5.57 -9.54 -21.55
CA ASN A 409 5.87 -8.27 -20.89
C ASN A 409 6.54 -7.23 -21.81
N ASN A 410 6.55 -7.48 -23.13
CA ASN A 410 7.05 -6.56 -24.16
C ASN A 410 8.55 -6.19 -24.03
N HIS A 411 9.37 -7.14 -23.61
CA HIS A 411 10.84 -7.00 -23.55
C HIS A 411 11.48 -7.44 -24.87
N LEU A 412 11.29 -6.62 -25.92
CA LEU A 412 11.72 -6.93 -27.29
C LEU A 412 13.23 -7.20 -27.39
N ASP A 413 14.04 -6.41 -26.70
CA ASP A 413 15.49 -6.56 -26.65
C ASP A 413 15.92 -7.93 -26.11
N ILE A 414 15.21 -8.46 -25.11
CA ILE A 414 15.42 -9.81 -24.58
C ILE A 414 14.92 -10.87 -25.56
N VAL A 415 13.77 -10.69 -26.19
CA VAL A 415 13.26 -11.61 -27.22
C VAL A 415 14.25 -11.73 -28.38
N GLN A 416 14.73 -10.59 -28.88
CA GLN A 416 15.76 -10.51 -29.91
C GLN A 416 17.02 -11.25 -29.46
N TRP A 417 17.49 -10.94 -28.25
CA TRP A 417 18.72 -11.53 -27.76
C TRP A 417 18.60 -13.05 -27.57
N LEU A 418 17.50 -13.53 -26.96
CA LEU A 418 17.24 -14.96 -26.78
C LEU A 418 17.14 -15.67 -28.13
N HIS A 419 16.52 -15.08 -29.14
CA HIS A 419 16.42 -15.70 -30.46
C HIS A 419 17.79 -15.99 -31.08
N HIS A 420 18.70 -15.03 -31.01
CA HIS A 420 20.01 -15.16 -31.64
C HIS A 420 20.97 -16.06 -30.86
N ASN A 421 20.76 -16.22 -29.55
CA ASN A 421 21.74 -16.86 -28.66
C ASN A 421 21.26 -18.18 -28.03
N ARG A 422 19.97 -18.53 -28.13
CA ARG A 422 19.35 -19.71 -27.50
C ARG A 422 18.54 -20.51 -28.51
N SER A 423 18.64 -21.84 -28.42
CA SER A 423 17.94 -22.78 -29.30
C SER A 423 16.61 -23.29 -28.73
N GLU A 424 16.31 -22.96 -27.47
CA GLU A 424 15.11 -23.45 -26.77
C GLU A 424 13.80 -22.99 -27.42
N GLY A 425 13.82 -21.96 -28.26
CA GLY A 425 12.86 -21.78 -29.37
C GLY A 425 11.40 -21.49 -29.00
N TYR A 426 10.64 -21.06 -30.01
CA TYR A 426 9.39 -20.32 -29.92
C TYR A 426 8.17 -21.17 -29.50
N GLY A 427 7.84 -21.14 -28.20
CA GLY A 427 6.57 -21.65 -27.68
C GLY A 427 5.40 -20.65 -27.76
N ALA A 428 5.65 -19.35 -27.56
CA ALA A 428 4.55 -18.39 -27.43
C ALA A 428 4.84 -16.95 -27.88
N ALA A 429 5.38 -16.78 -29.08
CA ALA A 429 5.33 -15.47 -29.77
C ALA A 429 3.92 -14.85 -29.81
N ALA A 430 2.85 -15.67 -29.73
CA ALA A 430 1.46 -15.22 -29.71
C ALA A 430 0.94 -14.63 -28.39
N ARG A 431 1.77 -14.55 -27.33
CA ARG A 431 1.41 -13.83 -26.10
C ARG A 431 1.97 -12.41 -26.07
N GLY A 432 2.89 -12.08 -26.98
CA GLY A 432 3.55 -10.78 -27.02
C GLY A 432 2.76 -9.68 -27.73
N ASP A 433 3.19 -8.44 -27.49
CA ASP A 433 2.67 -7.22 -28.12
C ASP A 433 2.96 -7.21 -29.64
N PHE A 434 2.19 -6.42 -30.40
CA PHE A 434 2.28 -6.28 -31.86
C PHE A 434 3.69 -5.97 -32.36
N VAL A 435 4.48 -5.23 -31.59
CA VAL A 435 5.87 -4.88 -31.92
C VAL A 435 6.77 -6.12 -31.96
N VAL A 436 6.59 -7.06 -31.02
CA VAL A 436 7.34 -8.32 -30.98
C VAL A 436 6.92 -9.21 -32.14
N LEU A 437 5.63 -9.25 -32.46
CA LEU A 437 5.08 -9.98 -33.61
C LEU A 437 5.59 -9.41 -34.95
N GLU A 438 5.62 -8.09 -35.10
CA GLU A 438 6.12 -7.42 -36.29
C GLU A 438 7.62 -7.65 -36.49
N TRP A 439 8.40 -7.61 -35.41
CA TRP A 439 9.82 -7.97 -35.48
C TRP A 439 10.04 -9.42 -35.93
N LEU A 440 9.32 -10.39 -35.35
CA LEU A 440 9.37 -11.79 -35.78
C LEU A 440 9.01 -11.96 -37.27
N ARG A 441 8.07 -11.15 -37.78
CA ARG A 441 7.69 -11.17 -39.21
C ARG A 441 8.81 -10.66 -40.12
N LEU A 442 9.50 -9.59 -39.72
CA LEU A 442 10.49 -8.92 -40.57
C LEU A 442 11.81 -9.69 -40.60
N GLU A 443 12.28 -10.18 -39.46
CA GLU A 443 13.61 -10.78 -39.33
C GLU A 443 13.61 -12.32 -39.40
N CYS A 444 12.60 -13.03 -38.86
CA CYS A 444 12.57 -14.51 -38.86
C CYS A 444 11.99 -15.12 -40.15
N ARG A 445 11.80 -14.33 -41.21
CA ARG A 445 11.11 -14.72 -42.45
C ARG A 445 11.83 -15.79 -43.28
N GLN A 446 13.11 -16.05 -43.02
CA GLN A 446 13.86 -17.11 -43.71
C GLN A 446 13.61 -18.51 -43.14
N ASP A 447 13.06 -18.62 -41.91
CA ASP A 447 12.89 -19.92 -41.22
C ASP A 447 11.42 -20.35 -41.03
N ILE A 448 10.43 -19.49 -41.33
CA ILE A 448 9.00 -19.75 -41.06
C ILE A 448 8.18 -19.69 -42.36
N GLU A 449 8.23 -20.76 -43.16
CA GLU A 449 7.32 -20.94 -44.30
C GLU A 449 5.93 -21.47 -43.88
N GLU A 450 5.78 -22.03 -42.67
CA GLU A 450 4.55 -22.67 -42.17
C GLU A 450 3.80 -21.85 -41.11
N TRP A 451 2.46 -21.97 -41.10
CA TRP A 451 1.58 -21.31 -40.12
C TRP A 451 1.85 -21.80 -38.69
N PRO A 452 2.17 -20.92 -37.72
CA PRO A 452 2.48 -21.33 -36.34
C PRO A 452 1.20 -21.68 -35.57
N ILE A 453 0.74 -22.93 -35.66
CA ILE A 453 -0.53 -23.36 -35.05
C ILE A 453 -0.55 -23.22 -33.52
N ASP A 454 0.58 -23.41 -32.85
CA ASP A 454 0.67 -23.30 -31.38
C ASP A 454 0.55 -21.84 -30.91
N ALA A 455 1.05 -20.89 -31.72
CA ALA A 455 0.80 -19.46 -31.55
C ALA A 455 -0.70 -19.15 -31.69
N GLY A 456 -1.35 -19.68 -32.74
CA GLY A 456 -2.81 -19.55 -32.91
C GLY A 456 -3.59 -20.12 -31.73
N ARG A 457 -3.22 -21.30 -31.24
CA ARG A 457 -3.87 -21.95 -30.08
C ARG A 457 -3.72 -21.12 -28.81
N THR A 458 -2.53 -20.57 -28.59
CA THR A 458 -2.24 -19.75 -27.41
C THR A 458 -3.03 -18.44 -27.42
N ALA A 459 -3.14 -17.79 -28.58
CA ALA A 459 -3.97 -16.59 -28.73
C ALA A 459 -5.45 -16.86 -28.37
N VAL A 460 -5.97 -18.04 -28.75
CA VAL A 460 -7.33 -18.47 -28.38
C VAL A 460 -7.45 -18.74 -26.88
N THR A 461 -6.51 -19.46 -26.27
CA THR A 461 -6.57 -19.75 -24.82
C THR A 461 -6.42 -18.50 -23.95
N SER A 462 -5.62 -17.54 -24.40
CA SER A 462 -5.32 -16.28 -23.70
C SER A 462 -6.29 -15.14 -24.02
N ASP A 463 -7.32 -15.39 -24.84
CA ASP A 463 -8.35 -14.43 -25.21
C ASP A 463 -7.85 -13.18 -25.97
N ARG A 464 -6.88 -13.37 -26.87
CA ARG A 464 -6.21 -12.31 -27.62
C ARG A 464 -6.60 -12.37 -29.09
N VAL A 465 -7.81 -11.93 -29.42
CA VAL A 465 -8.34 -11.97 -30.78
C VAL A 465 -7.58 -11.07 -31.75
N GLU A 466 -6.96 -10.00 -31.25
CA GLU A 466 -6.15 -9.08 -32.03
C GLU A 466 -4.85 -9.74 -32.50
N VAL A 467 -4.23 -10.56 -31.64
CA VAL A 467 -3.06 -11.37 -31.99
C VAL A 467 -3.45 -12.46 -33.00
N LEU A 468 -4.58 -13.12 -32.77
CA LEU A 468 -5.12 -14.10 -33.71
C LEU A 468 -5.43 -13.45 -35.08
N HIS A 469 -5.98 -12.25 -35.09
CA HIS A 469 -6.24 -11.48 -36.30
C HIS A 469 -4.95 -11.14 -37.03
N TRP A 470 -3.95 -10.65 -36.31
CA TRP A 470 -2.65 -10.33 -36.87
C TRP A 470 -1.99 -11.56 -37.49
N LEU A 471 -2.02 -12.71 -36.80
CA LEU A 471 -1.50 -13.97 -37.33
C LEU A 471 -2.20 -14.33 -38.65
N LEU A 472 -3.55 -14.32 -38.66
CA LEU A 472 -4.36 -14.73 -39.83
C LEU A 472 -4.22 -13.79 -41.02
N LYS A 473 -3.88 -12.52 -40.78
CA LYS A 473 -3.63 -11.52 -41.82
C LYS A 473 -2.25 -11.69 -42.48
N HIS A 474 -1.25 -12.13 -41.71
CA HIS A 474 0.15 -12.10 -42.15
C HIS A 474 0.72 -13.46 -42.56
N PHE A 475 0.10 -14.57 -42.15
CA PHE A 475 0.46 -15.92 -42.58
C PHE A 475 -0.72 -16.57 -43.35
N ALA A 476 -0.45 -17.22 -44.47
CA ALA A 476 -1.47 -17.93 -45.24
C ALA A 476 -1.93 -19.20 -44.48
N ALA A 477 -3.06 -19.15 -43.79
CA ALA A 477 -3.55 -20.28 -43.01
C ALA A 477 -4.28 -21.32 -43.89
N PRO A 478 -3.88 -22.61 -43.87
CA PRO A 478 -4.71 -23.69 -44.38
C PRO A 478 -6.06 -23.76 -43.62
N LYS A 479 -7.17 -24.00 -44.33
CA LYS A 479 -8.51 -24.25 -43.75
C LYS A 479 -8.54 -25.18 -42.52
N PRO A 480 -7.77 -26.30 -42.46
CA PRO A 480 -7.77 -27.17 -41.27
C PRO A 480 -7.38 -26.47 -39.96
N HIS A 481 -6.54 -25.44 -39.99
CA HIS A 481 -6.13 -24.73 -38.76
C HIS A 481 -7.23 -23.86 -38.17
N ARG A 482 -8.05 -23.18 -39.00
CA ARG A 482 -9.19 -22.38 -38.52
C ARG A 482 -10.18 -23.23 -37.71
N LYS A 483 -10.45 -24.45 -38.20
CA LYS A 483 -11.32 -25.40 -37.50
C LYS A 483 -10.73 -25.82 -36.15
N VAL A 484 -9.43 -26.14 -36.08
CA VAL A 484 -8.75 -26.49 -34.82
C VAL A 484 -8.83 -25.36 -33.79
N LEU A 485 -8.71 -24.11 -34.23
CA LEU A 485 -8.81 -22.93 -33.36
C LEU A 485 -10.26 -22.67 -32.91
N TYR A 486 -11.22 -22.90 -33.81
CA TYR A 486 -12.65 -22.81 -33.49
C TYR A 486 -13.05 -23.85 -32.46
N ASP A 487 -12.67 -25.12 -32.67
CA ASP A 487 -12.95 -26.23 -31.76
C ASP A 487 -12.32 -25.98 -30.37
N LEU A 488 -11.14 -25.34 -30.34
CA LEU A 488 -10.48 -24.91 -29.09
C LEU A 488 -11.23 -23.77 -28.40
N ALA A 489 -11.68 -22.76 -29.14
CA ALA A 489 -12.47 -21.64 -28.61
C ALA A 489 -13.85 -22.09 -28.09
N GLN A 490 -14.42 -23.13 -28.71
CA GLN A 490 -15.69 -23.75 -28.37
C GLN A 490 -15.60 -24.68 -27.14
N ASN A 491 -14.40 -25.14 -26.78
CA ASN A 491 -14.21 -26.02 -25.64
C ASN A 491 -14.86 -25.43 -24.37
N PHE A 492 -15.58 -26.26 -23.61
CA PHE A 492 -16.52 -25.88 -22.55
C PHE A 492 -15.86 -25.09 -21.41
N LEU A 493 -14.55 -25.22 -21.23
CA LEU A 493 -13.76 -24.49 -20.22
C LEU A 493 -13.34 -23.08 -20.67
N LEU A 494 -13.34 -22.77 -21.98
CA LEU A 494 -12.87 -21.49 -22.53
C LEU A 494 -14.02 -20.59 -23.01
N ASN A 495 -15.00 -21.14 -23.73
CA ASN A 495 -16.20 -20.44 -24.25
C ASN A 495 -15.94 -19.01 -24.78
N ARG A 496 -15.00 -18.86 -25.72
CA ARG A 496 -14.61 -17.54 -26.27
C ARG A 496 -15.49 -17.13 -27.45
N ALA A 497 -16.72 -16.70 -27.16
CA ALA A 497 -17.75 -16.38 -28.17
C ALA A 497 -17.31 -15.35 -29.23
N HIS A 498 -16.55 -14.32 -28.83
CA HIS A 498 -16.07 -13.30 -29.76
C HIS A 498 -14.96 -13.82 -30.69
N ILE A 499 -14.12 -14.75 -30.23
CA ILE A 499 -13.13 -15.44 -31.07
C ILE A 499 -13.81 -16.37 -32.07
N MET A 500 -14.84 -17.11 -31.65
CA MET A 500 -15.66 -17.94 -32.56
C MET A 500 -16.33 -17.08 -33.63
N ALA A 501 -16.96 -15.96 -33.24
CA ALA A 501 -17.57 -15.01 -34.17
C ALA A 501 -16.55 -14.40 -35.15
N TYR A 502 -15.33 -14.12 -34.67
CA TYR A 502 -14.23 -13.66 -35.53
C TYR A 502 -13.79 -14.73 -36.54
N LEU A 503 -13.61 -15.98 -36.10
CA LEU A 503 -13.15 -17.08 -36.95
C LEU A 503 -14.15 -17.45 -38.05
N ASP A 504 -15.45 -17.33 -37.76
CA ASP A 504 -16.56 -17.53 -38.71
C ASP A 504 -16.81 -16.32 -39.63
N GLY A 505 -16.15 -15.18 -39.38
CA GLY A 505 -16.28 -13.97 -40.19
C GLY A 505 -17.52 -13.12 -39.89
N TYR A 506 -18.18 -13.35 -38.74
CA TYR A 506 -19.28 -12.52 -38.26
C TYR A 506 -18.82 -11.21 -37.60
N TRP A 507 -17.52 -11.10 -37.28
CA TRP A 507 -16.92 -9.93 -36.67
C TRP A 507 -15.51 -9.69 -37.22
N THR A 508 -15.09 -8.42 -37.33
CA THR A 508 -13.75 -8.01 -37.76
C THR A 508 -13.14 -7.07 -36.73
N VAL A 509 -11.87 -7.29 -36.38
CA VAL A 509 -11.05 -6.33 -35.61
C VAL A 509 -10.73 -5.15 -36.54
N GLU A 510 -11.29 -3.98 -36.28
CA GLU A 510 -10.92 -2.74 -36.99
C GLU A 510 -9.52 -2.26 -36.54
N ALA A 511 -8.80 -1.60 -37.46
CA ALA A 511 -7.39 -1.27 -37.34
C ALA A 511 -7.07 -0.15 -36.34
#